data_AF-A0A9Q0EKH7-F1
#
_entry.id   AF-A0A9Q0EKH7-F1
#
_cell.length_a   1.000
_cell.length_b   1.000
_cell.length_c   1.000
_cell.angle_alpha   90.00
_cell.angle_beta   90.00
_cell.angle_gamma   90.00
#
_symmetry.space_group_name_H-M   'P 1'
#
loop_
_entity.id
_entity.type
_entity.pdbx_description
1 polymer ?
#
loop_
_entity_poly.entity_id
_entity_poly.type
_entity_poly.pdbx_seq_one_letter_code
_entity_poly.pdbx_strand_id
1 'polypeptide(L)'
;MTWEQLELNPRVITAVKKALQLYRGESPEWDCGLRVSLGCPLLDGVLRGGLLPWGLTELAGASGAGKSQLALQLCLSVQYPEQYGGLGSGALYICTEDSFPIRRLNQLQAEQHRLRRDVPPDVVSSIRFSDNIYVEHAADLGALMACVTQKAAVLLAQGRVRLLVVDSVAALFRSEFQENQGLERSRYLSAFASALHKQSSTYQLPVLCVNQVTVRLMVTRLPGAVSMGTQSSVPRRLEVVFAPHLARDSCVFGVWREGLAGSQELSSGNADFASRLYRRVSSQTDDNVVLSPFSVSVGLAMLASGSGGATRQQLLTALGLGSLVPEQIPGLFQALQSSITQEGRFPLKQGVAAFPSQAFSLAPSYLDLVQTQFGGKAQTLSYASKQEATDSINQWAQSQTTDRVKDVVVVVDTETKLLLVSVAHYQTQFSFSFNASFTQEERFYVNRYHVVQVPMMFHSGKHLLAYDSSLRLGLLKLPMVGGAAMLVMLPDENVSVTSVEEELTAQRFQGWLRQLKKTKLEVQIPRFLLERSCSLREVLTQMDVKDVFQEDIADLSVMSTEPGLQLTEVYHKAAVTVDETGPTGGSSGMDFFGSPPPRLTINRPFLFIIYHQKTGSILHMGRVVDPSQA
;
A
#
# COMPACT_ATOMS: atom_id res chain seq x y z
N MET A 1 -13.75 5.02 -41.72
CA MET A 1 -13.89 3.61 -42.12
C MET A 1 -14.81 2.93 -41.14
N THR A 2 -15.97 2.48 -41.59
CA THR A 2 -16.90 1.67 -40.78
C THR A 2 -16.36 0.24 -40.70
N TRP A 3 -16.62 -0.45 -39.58
CA TRP A 3 -16.12 -1.81 -39.31
C TRP A 3 -16.53 -2.85 -40.37
N GLU A 4 -17.53 -2.55 -41.18
CA GLU A 4 -18.01 -3.38 -42.29
C GLU A 4 -17.04 -3.44 -43.49
N GLN A 5 -16.03 -2.56 -43.55
CA GLN A 5 -15.07 -2.52 -44.65
C GLN A 5 -13.79 -3.34 -44.42
N LEU A 6 -13.65 -3.98 -43.26
CA LEU A 6 -12.54 -4.88 -42.95
C LEU A 6 -13.07 -6.32 -42.91
N GLU A 7 -12.63 -7.17 -43.84
CA GLU A 7 -12.85 -8.63 -43.83
C GLU A 7 -12.12 -9.32 -42.66
N LEU A 8 -12.38 -8.88 -41.43
CA LEU A 8 -11.83 -9.49 -40.22
C LEU A 8 -12.74 -10.60 -39.73
N ASN A 9 -12.14 -11.68 -39.26
CA ASN A 9 -12.83 -12.84 -38.69
C ASN A 9 -13.87 -12.40 -37.63
N PRO A 10 -15.13 -12.88 -37.69
CA PRO A 10 -16.20 -12.49 -36.75
C PRO A 10 -15.82 -12.64 -35.27
N ARG A 11 -14.94 -13.61 -34.94
CA ARG A 11 -14.42 -13.80 -33.58
C ARG A 11 -13.47 -12.68 -33.14
N VAL A 12 -12.67 -12.15 -34.05
CA VAL A 12 -11.77 -11.01 -33.80
C VAL A 12 -12.58 -9.73 -33.61
N ILE A 13 -13.61 -9.51 -34.43
CA ILE A 13 -14.52 -8.37 -34.27
C ILE A 13 -15.22 -8.41 -32.91
N THR A 14 -15.68 -9.60 -32.48
CA THR A 14 -16.33 -9.79 -31.18
C THR A 14 -15.36 -9.57 -30.02
N ALA A 15 -14.13 -10.08 -30.11
CA ALA A 15 -13.09 -9.89 -29.10
C ALA A 15 -12.67 -8.42 -28.97
N VAL A 16 -12.52 -7.71 -30.10
CA VAL A 16 -12.18 -6.28 -30.14
C VAL A 16 -13.33 -5.43 -29.60
N LYS A 17 -14.59 -5.73 -29.95
CA LYS A 17 -15.76 -5.07 -29.37
C LYS A 17 -15.85 -5.26 -27.85
N LYS A 18 -15.62 -6.48 -27.35
CA LYS A 18 -15.57 -6.76 -25.91
C LYS A 18 -14.41 -6.01 -25.23
N ALA A 19 -13.22 -5.98 -25.83
CA ALA A 19 -12.07 -5.22 -25.31
C ALA A 19 -12.32 -3.70 -25.29
N LEU A 20 -13.06 -3.16 -26.27
CA LEU A 20 -13.48 -1.76 -26.33
C LEU A 20 -14.55 -1.41 -25.29
N GLN A 21 -15.55 -2.28 -25.10
CA GLN A 21 -16.53 -2.14 -24.03
C GLN A 21 -15.86 -2.19 -22.65
N LEU A 22 -14.83 -3.02 -22.50
CA LEU A 22 -13.98 -3.09 -21.30
C LEU A 22 -13.16 -1.82 -21.08
N TYR A 23 -12.54 -1.27 -22.11
CA TYR A 23 -11.80 0.00 -22.03
C TYR A 23 -12.70 1.17 -21.62
N ARG A 24 -13.99 1.10 -21.96
CA ARG A 24 -15.01 2.13 -21.67
C ARG A 24 -15.78 1.91 -20.37
N GLY A 25 -15.58 0.77 -19.69
CA GLY A 25 -16.30 0.44 -18.45
C GLY A 25 -17.78 0.06 -18.64
N GLU A 26 -18.17 -0.37 -19.84
CA GLU A 26 -19.58 -0.57 -20.23
C GLU A 26 -20.08 -2.02 -20.03
N SER A 27 -19.43 -2.85 -19.20
CA SER A 27 -19.74 -4.29 -19.08
C SER A 27 -20.44 -4.66 -17.76
N PRO A 28 -21.78 -4.72 -17.71
CA PRO A 28 -22.55 -5.09 -16.51
C PRO A 28 -22.44 -6.58 -16.10
N GLU A 29 -21.94 -7.46 -16.97
CA GLU A 29 -21.84 -8.91 -16.69
C GLU A 29 -20.81 -9.29 -15.60
N TRP A 30 -19.93 -8.36 -15.18
CA TRP A 30 -18.72 -8.69 -14.41
C TRP A 30 -18.78 -8.22 -12.93
N ASP A 31 -19.92 -7.65 -12.53
CA ASP A 31 -20.21 -7.09 -11.20
C ASP A 31 -21.06 -8.01 -10.29
N CYS A 32 -21.22 -9.28 -10.64
CA CYS A 32 -22.25 -10.15 -10.06
C CYS A 32 -22.00 -10.64 -8.61
N GLY A 33 -21.09 -10.04 -7.85
CA GLY A 33 -20.90 -10.28 -6.40
C GLY A 33 -20.33 -11.64 -5.97
N LEU A 34 -20.53 -12.73 -6.73
CA LEU A 34 -20.06 -14.07 -6.38
C LEU A 34 -18.63 -14.29 -6.90
N ARG A 35 -17.67 -14.50 -6.01
CA ARG A 35 -16.25 -14.78 -6.35
C ARG A 35 -15.66 -15.78 -5.37
N VAL A 36 -14.75 -16.63 -5.85
CA VAL A 36 -14.03 -17.57 -5.01
C VAL A 36 -12.81 -16.88 -4.40
N SER A 37 -12.94 -16.56 -3.11
CA SER A 37 -11.91 -15.96 -2.30
C SER A 37 -10.69 -16.88 -2.20
N LEU A 38 -9.52 -16.28 -2.13
CA LEU A 38 -8.27 -16.93 -1.77
C LEU A 38 -8.11 -17.07 -0.25
N GLY A 39 -9.05 -16.59 0.56
CA GLY A 39 -8.91 -16.47 2.02
C GLY A 39 -7.84 -15.47 2.42
N CYS A 40 -7.52 -14.51 1.54
CA CYS A 40 -6.53 -13.47 1.77
C CYS A 40 -7.07 -12.15 1.23
N PRO A 41 -7.50 -11.22 2.10
CA PRO A 41 -8.14 -9.96 1.68
C PRO A 41 -7.32 -9.14 0.68
N LEU A 42 -5.99 -9.22 0.74
CA LEU A 42 -5.09 -8.54 -0.20
C LEU A 42 -5.12 -9.16 -1.60
N LEU A 43 -5.00 -10.49 -1.68
CA LEU A 43 -5.05 -11.17 -2.95
C LEU A 43 -6.45 -11.05 -3.57
N ASP A 44 -7.48 -11.15 -2.74
CA ASP A 44 -8.85 -10.93 -3.15
C ASP A 44 -9.04 -9.48 -3.61
N GLY A 45 -8.49 -8.49 -2.92
CA GLY A 45 -8.52 -7.08 -3.33
C GLY A 45 -7.93 -6.86 -4.72
N VAL A 46 -6.76 -7.46 -5.03
CA VAL A 46 -6.15 -7.42 -6.38
C VAL A 46 -7.05 -8.10 -7.41
N LEU A 47 -7.75 -9.18 -7.04
CA LEU A 47 -8.67 -9.93 -7.90
C LEU A 47 -10.12 -9.41 -7.84
N ARG A 48 -10.37 -8.26 -7.20
CA ARG A 48 -11.70 -7.67 -6.98
C ARG A 48 -12.69 -8.58 -6.23
N GLY A 49 -12.24 -9.28 -5.21
CA GLY A 49 -13.01 -10.19 -4.35
C GLY A 49 -12.71 -11.68 -4.57
N GLY A 50 -11.74 -12.04 -5.40
CA GLY A 50 -11.35 -13.43 -5.68
C GLY A 50 -11.56 -13.83 -7.15
N LEU A 51 -11.48 -15.12 -7.44
CA LEU A 51 -11.67 -15.65 -8.80
C LEU A 51 -13.13 -15.55 -9.25
N LEU A 52 -13.32 -15.10 -10.48
CA LEU A 52 -14.64 -15.10 -11.11
C LEU A 52 -15.16 -16.54 -11.23
N PRO A 53 -16.46 -16.78 -10.99
CA PRO A 53 -17.05 -18.10 -11.14
C PRO A 53 -17.33 -18.41 -12.62
N TRP A 54 -16.55 -17.86 -13.53
CA TRP A 54 -16.52 -18.19 -14.94
C TRP A 54 -15.22 -17.67 -15.55
N GLY A 55 -14.86 -18.25 -16.68
CA GLY A 55 -13.62 -17.94 -17.38
C GLY A 55 -12.43 -18.78 -16.90
N LEU A 56 -11.34 -18.62 -17.64
CA LEU A 56 -10.06 -19.26 -17.38
C LEU A 56 -9.14 -18.24 -16.71
N THR A 57 -8.58 -18.60 -15.56
CA THR A 57 -7.51 -17.85 -14.90
C THR A 57 -6.20 -18.59 -15.07
N GLU A 58 -5.16 -17.92 -15.55
CA GLU A 58 -3.83 -18.50 -15.55
C GLU A 58 -2.98 -17.98 -14.39
N LEU A 59 -2.26 -18.90 -13.74
CA LEU A 59 -1.26 -18.54 -12.75
C LEU A 59 0.13 -18.86 -13.30
N ALA A 60 0.91 -17.82 -13.59
CA ALA A 60 2.23 -17.95 -14.20
C ALA A 60 3.37 -17.50 -13.28
N GLY A 61 4.53 -18.13 -13.41
CA GLY A 61 5.72 -17.79 -12.62
C GLY A 61 6.77 -18.90 -12.54
N ALA A 62 7.97 -18.54 -12.11
CA ALA A 62 9.10 -19.46 -11.99
C ALA A 62 8.80 -20.67 -11.08
N SER A 63 9.59 -21.74 -11.21
CA SER A 63 9.50 -22.87 -10.27
C SER A 63 9.74 -22.38 -8.83
N GLY A 64 9.01 -22.94 -7.87
CA GLY A 64 9.09 -22.51 -6.46
C GLY A 64 8.53 -21.12 -6.14
N ALA A 65 7.78 -20.49 -7.06
CA ALA A 65 7.12 -19.20 -6.83
C ALA A 65 5.86 -19.27 -5.95
N GLY A 66 5.36 -20.47 -5.62
CA GLY A 66 4.15 -20.67 -4.79
C GLY A 66 2.85 -20.89 -5.58
N LYS A 67 2.93 -21.29 -6.85
CA LYS A 67 1.75 -21.50 -7.70
C LYS A 67 0.83 -22.61 -7.19
N SER A 68 1.39 -23.79 -6.93
CA SER A 68 0.64 -24.93 -6.38
C SER A 68 0.09 -24.62 -4.98
N GLN A 69 0.75 -23.76 -4.20
CA GLN A 69 0.21 -23.30 -2.91
C GLN A 69 -1.09 -22.52 -3.07
N LEU A 70 -1.16 -21.57 -4.03
CA LEU A 70 -2.38 -20.82 -4.33
C LEU A 70 -3.49 -21.74 -4.84
N ALA A 71 -3.14 -22.72 -5.67
CA ALA A 71 -4.07 -23.70 -6.19
C ALA A 71 -4.69 -24.57 -5.09
N LEU A 72 -3.88 -25.08 -4.16
CA LEU A 72 -4.35 -25.84 -2.99
C LEU A 72 -5.26 -25.00 -2.09
N GLN A 73 -4.90 -23.73 -1.89
CA GLN A 73 -5.68 -22.82 -1.06
C GLN A 73 -7.06 -22.53 -1.66
N LEU A 74 -7.16 -22.41 -2.99
CA LEU A 74 -8.46 -22.32 -3.68
C LEU A 74 -9.28 -23.61 -3.57
N CYS A 75 -8.65 -24.77 -3.60
CA CYS A 75 -9.33 -26.06 -3.41
C CYS A 75 -9.99 -26.20 -2.03
N LEU A 76 -9.40 -25.58 -1.01
CA LEU A 76 -10.02 -25.45 0.30
C LEU A 76 -11.09 -24.34 0.28
N SER A 77 -10.78 -23.19 -0.32
CA SER A 77 -11.62 -22.00 -0.24
C SER A 77 -12.97 -22.15 -0.96
N VAL A 78 -13.01 -22.86 -2.09
CA VAL A 78 -14.26 -23.11 -2.84
C VAL A 78 -15.30 -23.89 -2.02
N GLN A 79 -14.88 -24.64 -1.00
CA GLN A 79 -15.78 -25.47 -0.20
C GLN A 79 -16.55 -24.68 0.84
N TYR A 80 -16.11 -23.47 1.18
CA TYR A 80 -16.85 -22.62 2.10
C TYR A 80 -18.19 -22.18 1.49
N PRO A 81 -19.20 -21.86 2.32
CA PRO A 81 -20.43 -21.24 1.87
C PRO A 81 -20.19 -19.93 1.09
N GLU A 82 -21.14 -19.56 0.23
CA GLU A 82 -21.05 -18.34 -0.60
C GLU A 82 -20.87 -17.06 0.21
N GLN A 83 -21.51 -16.96 1.37
CA GLN A 83 -21.35 -15.81 2.29
C GLN A 83 -19.92 -15.63 2.81
N TYR A 84 -19.08 -16.67 2.70
CA TYR A 84 -17.67 -16.67 3.04
C TYR A 84 -16.78 -16.81 1.80
N GLY A 85 -17.24 -16.36 0.62
CA GLY A 85 -16.44 -16.35 -0.59
C GLY A 85 -16.05 -17.73 -1.12
N GLY A 86 -16.79 -18.78 -0.79
CA GLY A 86 -16.69 -20.08 -1.47
C GLY A 86 -17.90 -20.32 -2.38
N LEU A 87 -18.08 -21.56 -2.85
CA LEU A 87 -19.22 -22.01 -3.67
C LEU A 87 -19.92 -23.23 -3.05
N GLY A 88 -19.62 -23.56 -1.79
CA GLY A 88 -20.22 -24.68 -1.06
C GLY A 88 -19.99 -26.05 -1.70
N SER A 89 -18.95 -26.22 -2.51
CA SER A 89 -18.74 -27.40 -3.33
C SER A 89 -17.26 -27.75 -3.47
N GLY A 90 -16.97 -28.98 -3.91
CA GLY A 90 -15.61 -29.48 -4.07
C GLY A 90 -14.79 -28.88 -5.22
N ALA A 91 -13.53 -29.32 -5.29
CA ALA A 91 -12.59 -28.97 -6.35
C ALA A 91 -12.12 -30.22 -7.08
N LEU A 92 -11.89 -30.12 -8.39
CA LEU A 92 -11.15 -31.12 -9.18
C LEU A 92 -9.76 -30.56 -9.47
N TYR A 93 -8.72 -31.27 -9.01
CA TYR A 93 -7.33 -30.95 -9.23
C TYR A 93 -6.70 -31.96 -10.19
N ILE A 94 -6.29 -31.50 -11.37
CA ILE A 94 -5.64 -32.33 -12.38
C ILE A 94 -4.13 -32.08 -12.34
N CYS A 95 -3.38 -33.09 -11.91
CA CYS A 95 -1.93 -33.13 -11.90
C CYS A 95 -1.39 -33.69 -13.22
N THR A 96 -0.38 -33.05 -13.80
CA THR A 96 0.23 -33.50 -15.08
C THR A 96 1.73 -33.80 -14.99
N GLU A 97 2.38 -33.53 -13.86
CA GLU A 97 3.83 -33.67 -13.71
C GLU A 97 4.18 -34.30 -12.35
N ASP A 98 3.94 -33.56 -11.26
CA ASP A 98 4.24 -34.01 -9.91
C ASP A 98 3.07 -34.77 -9.26
N SER A 99 3.39 -35.58 -8.25
CA SER A 99 2.40 -36.13 -7.33
C SER A 99 1.63 -35.01 -6.63
N PHE A 100 0.32 -35.18 -6.42
CA PHE A 100 -0.49 -34.20 -5.72
C PHE A 100 0.11 -33.85 -4.34
N PRO A 101 0.25 -32.57 -3.95
CA PRO A 101 0.97 -32.17 -2.73
C PRO A 101 0.17 -32.41 -1.44
N ILE A 102 -0.23 -33.66 -1.18
CA ILE A 102 -1.14 -34.07 -0.11
C ILE A 102 -0.64 -33.67 1.29
N ARG A 103 0.68 -33.78 1.54
CA ARG A 103 1.27 -33.36 2.82
C ARG A 103 1.06 -31.88 3.07
N ARG A 104 1.15 -31.05 2.03
CA ARG A 104 0.95 -29.60 2.14
C ARG A 104 -0.53 -29.26 2.26
N LEU A 105 -1.42 -29.97 1.57
CA LEU A 105 -2.86 -29.82 1.75
C LEU A 105 -3.26 -30.09 3.20
N ASN A 106 -2.78 -31.17 3.80
CA ASN A 106 -3.09 -31.53 5.20
C ASN A 106 -2.61 -30.46 6.18
N GLN A 107 -1.44 -29.86 5.94
CA GLN A 107 -0.96 -28.71 6.73
C GLN A 107 -1.90 -27.50 6.60
N LEU A 108 -2.34 -27.17 5.38
CA LEU A 108 -3.27 -26.06 5.16
C LEU A 108 -4.63 -26.30 5.79
N GLN A 109 -5.10 -27.55 5.78
CA GLN A 109 -6.35 -27.96 6.40
C GLN A 109 -6.31 -27.77 7.92
N ALA A 110 -5.23 -28.19 8.57
CA ALA A 110 -5.06 -28.05 10.02
C ALA A 110 -5.08 -26.58 10.49
N GLU A 111 -4.68 -25.65 9.63
CA GLU A 111 -4.60 -24.22 9.94
C GLU A 111 -5.83 -23.41 9.45
N GLN A 112 -6.90 -24.06 8.95
CA GLN A 112 -8.07 -23.34 8.41
C GLN A 112 -8.71 -22.39 9.42
N HIS A 113 -8.82 -22.79 10.70
CA HIS A 113 -9.35 -21.93 11.76
C HIS A 113 -8.52 -20.65 11.98
N ARG A 114 -7.22 -20.66 11.65
CA ARG A 114 -6.35 -19.49 11.74
C ARG A 114 -6.36 -18.64 10.47
N LEU A 115 -6.44 -19.29 9.32
CA LEU A 115 -6.46 -18.66 7.99
C LEU A 115 -7.78 -17.92 7.72
N ARG A 116 -8.91 -18.52 8.11
CA ARG A 116 -10.27 -18.04 7.83
C ARG A 116 -10.96 -17.57 9.10
N ARG A 117 -10.38 -16.56 9.76
CA ARG A 117 -10.96 -15.95 10.99
C ARG A 117 -12.29 -15.24 10.72
N ASP A 118 -12.53 -14.90 9.46
CA ASP A 118 -13.79 -14.37 8.95
C ASP A 118 -14.91 -15.44 8.95
N VAL A 119 -14.56 -16.72 9.08
CA VAL A 119 -15.49 -17.84 9.11
C VAL A 119 -15.64 -18.38 10.54
N PRO A 120 -16.87 -18.54 11.05
CA PRO A 120 -17.12 -19.14 12.35
C PRO A 120 -16.48 -20.54 12.49
N PRO A 121 -15.87 -20.89 13.65
CA PRO A 121 -15.17 -22.17 13.83
C PRO A 121 -16.06 -23.41 13.62
N ASP A 122 -17.34 -23.31 13.95
CA ASP A 122 -18.36 -24.35 13.71
C ASP A 122 -18.55 -24.62 12.21
N VAL A 123 -18.56 -23.57 11.38
CA VAL A 123 -18.63 -23.72 9.92
C VAL A 123 -17.37 -24.40 9.39
N VAL A 124 -16.18 -23.97 9.84
CA VAL A 124 -14.89 -24.58 9.42
C VAL A 124 -14.84 -26.07 9.78
N SER A 125 -15.25 -26.42 11.01
CA SER A 125 -15.24 -27.81 11.49
C SER A 125 -16.31 -28.70 10.84
N SER A 126 -17.39 -28.11 10.31
CA SER A 126 -18.42 -28.85 9.56
C SER A 126 -17.97 -29.33 8.18
N ILE A 127 -16.93 -28.68 7.61
CA ILE A 127 -16.44 -28.99 6.26
C ILE A 127 -15.38 -30.08 6.30
N ARG A 128 -15.65 -31.21 5.65
CA ARG A 128 -14.67 -32.27 5.41
C ARG A 128 -13.86 -31.98 4.16
N PHE A 129 -12.85 -31.11 4.30
CA PHE A 129 -12.09 -30.59 3.16
C PHE A 129 -11.51 -31.66 2.23
N SER A 130 -11.01 -32.77 2.80
CA SER A 130 -10.36 -33.85 2.05
C SER A 130 -11.34 -34.65 1.19
N ASP A 131 -12.60 -34.79 1.63
CA ASP A 131 -13.59 -35.64 0.95
C ASP A 131 -14.12 -35.00 -0.35
N ASN A 132 -13.92 -33.69 -0.51
CA ASN A 132 -14.42 -32.91 -1.63
C ASN A 132 -13.31 -32.37 -2.55
N ILE A 133 -12.09 -32.90 -2.45
CA ILE A 133 -11.00 -32.60 -3.39
C ILE A 133 -10.72 -33.85 -4.22
N TYR A 134 -11.21 -33.85 -5.46
CA TYR A 134 -10.98 -34.91 -6.42
C TYR A 134 -9.63 -34.67 -7.09
N VAL A 135 -8.76 -35.67 -7.08
CA VAL A 135 -7.43 -35.58 -7.67
C VAL A 135 -7.35 -36.53 -8.86
N GLU A 136 -6.96 -36.01 -10.01
CA GLU A 136 -6.77 -36.76 -11.24
C GLU A 136 -5.34 -36.59 -11.74
N HIS A 137 -4.77 -37.66 -12.28
CA HIS A 137 -3.44 -37.64 -12.87
C HIS A 137 -3.56 -37.87 -14.37
N ALA A 138 -3.11 -36.89 -15.15
CA ALA A 138 -3.06 -36.97 -16.60
C ALA A 138 -1.61 -37.17 -17.06
N ALA A 139 -1.31 -38.38 -17.55
CA ALA A 139 0.04 -38.77 -17.98
C ALA A 139 0.38 -38.29 -19.40
N ASP A 140 -0.62 -38.00 -20.22
CA ASP A 140 -0.50 -37.54 -21.60
C ASP A 140 -1.60 -36.54 -21.95
N LEU A 141 -1.46 -35.88 -23.09
CA LEU A 141 -2.43 -34.91 -23.58
C LEU A 141 -3.84 -35.51 -23.71
N GLY A 142 -3.98 -36.74 -24.21
CA GLY A 142 -5.27 -37.41 -24.40
C GLY A 142 -5.99 -37.65 -23.07
N ALA A 143 -5.26 -38.12 -22.06
CA ALA A 143 -5.75 -38.29 -20.69
C ALA A 143 -6.16 -36.96 -20.07
N LEU A 144 -5.39 -35.88 -20.31
CA LEU A 144 -5.76 -34.53 -19.84
C LEU A 144 -7.07 -34.06 -20.48
N MET A 145 -7.25 -34.29 -21.78
CA MET A 145 -8.48 -33.94 -22.50
C MET A 145 -9.67 -34.79 -22.04
N ALA A 146 -9.48 -36.08 -21.80
CA ALA A 146 -10.51 -36.97 -21.26
C ALA A 146 -10.92 -36.56 -19.84
N CYS A 147 -9.95 -36.16 -19.00
CA CYS A 147 -10.23 -35.63 -17.66
C CYS A 147 -11.13 -34.40 -17.72
N VAL A 148 -10.88 -33.46 -18.64
CA VAL A 148 -11.68 -32.23 -18.78
C VAL A 148 -13.04 -32.47 -19.45
N THR A 149 -13.12 -33.34 -20.45
CA THR A 149 -14.36 -33.54 -21.23
C THR A 149 -15.31 -34.56 -20.66
N GLN A 150 -14.80 -35.58 -19.96
CA GLN A 150 -15.58 -36.68 -19.44
C GLN A 150 -15.66 -36.61 -17.91
N LYS A 151 -14.53 -36.73 -17.22
CA LYS A 151 -14.52 -36.84 -15.74
C LYS A 151 -14.98 -35.57 -15.05
N ALA A 152 -14.43 -34.42 -15.45
CA ALA A 152 -14.87 -33.12 -14.94
C ALA A 152 -16.34 -32.90 -15.26
N ALA A 153 -16.78 -33.15 -16.49
CA ALA A 153 -18.18 -32.98 -16.88
C ALA A 153 -19.15 -33.79 -15.98
N VAL A 154 -18.79 -35.02 -15.59
CA VAL A 154 -19.59 -35.85 -14.68
C VAL A 154 -19.64 -35.24 -13.27
N LEU A 155 -18.49 -34.84 -12.71
CA LEU A 155 -18.43 -34.25 -11.36
C LEU A 155 -19.15 -32.89 -11.29
N LEU A 156 -19.07 -32.11 -12.36
CA LEU A 156 -19.76 -30.82 -12.51
C LEU A 156 -21.27 -31.00 -12.67
N ALA A 157 -21.72 -31.95 -13.50
CA ALA A 157 -23.14 -32.26 -13.67
C ALA A 157 -23.79 -32.77 -12.38
N GLN A 158 -23.03 -33.47 -11.54
CA GLN A 158 -23.47 -33.93 -10.22
C GLN A 158 -23.42 -32.84 -9.14
N GLY A 159 -22.92 -31.63 -9.46
CA GLY A 159 -22.73 -30.54 -8.49
C GLY A 159 -21.71 -30.86 -7.40
N ARG A 160 -20.84 -31.85 -7.59
CA ARG A 160 -19.80 -32.23 -6.62
C ARG A 160 -18.59 -31.32 -6.68
N VAL A 161 -18.36 -30.70 -7.83
CA VAL A 161 -17.24 -29.79 -8.07
C VAL A 161 -17.75 -28.45 -8.59
N ARG A 162 -17.16 -27.37 -8.08
CA ARG A 162 -17.30 -26.01 -8.64
C ARG A 162 -15.98 -25.26 -8.72
N LEU A 163 -14.85 -25.96 -8.75
CA LEU A 163 -13.54 -25.39 -9.10
C LEU A 163 -12.77 -26.44 -9.88
N LEU A 164 -12.20 -26.04 -11.02
CA LEU A 164 -11.32 -26.88 -11.79
C LEU A 164 -9.90 -26.31 -11.77
N VAL A 165 -8.94 -27.08 -11.30
CA VAL A 165 -7.52 -26.73 -11.28
C VAL A 165 -6.74 -27.65 -12.20
N VAL A 166 -5.88 -27.09 -13.04
CA VAL A 166 -4.93 -27.85 -13.88
C VAL A 166 -3.51 -27.41 -13.55
N ASP A 167 -2.73 -28.28 -12.90
CA ASP A 167 -1.34 -28.06 -12.48
C ASP A 167 -0.40 -29.12 -13.10
N SER A 168 0.23 -28.87 -14.25
CA SER A 168 0.24 -27.64 -15.05
C SER A 168 0.14 -27.98 -16.54
N VAL A 169 -0.63 -27.18 -17.30
CA VAL A 169 -0.80 -27.44 -18.75
C VAL A 169 0.54 -27.45 -19.48
N ALA A 170 1.49 -26.61 -19.06
CA ALA A 170 2.80 -26.50 -19.70
C ALA A 170 3.66 -27.78 -19.65
N ALA A 171 3.46 -28.70 -18.71
CA ALA A 171 4.32 -29.87 -18.54
C ALA A 171 4.23 -30.84 -19.72
N LEU A 172 3.02 -31.31 -20.06
CA LEU A 172 2.79 -32.29 -21.12
C LEU A 172 3.14 -31.75 -22.51
N PHE A 173 2.95 -30.45 -22.72
CA PHE A 173 3.26 -29.82 -24.00
C PHE A 173 4.76 -29.56 -24.21
N ARG A 174 5.57 -29.56 -23.15
CA ARG A 174 7.04 -29.51 -23.27
C ARG A 174 7.63 -30.87 -23.63
N SER A 175 7.03 -31.96 -23.18
CA SER A 175 7.50 -33.32 -23.42
C SER A 175 7.02 -33.91 -24.75
N GLU A 176 5.82 -33.55 -25.21
CA GLU A 176 5.19 -34.19 -26.38
C GLU A 176 5.43 -33.49 -27.73
N PHE A 177 5.82 -32.20 -27.75
CA PHE A 177 6.00 -31.45 -29.00
C PHE A 177 7.44 -30.94 -29.19
N GLN A 178 8.01 -31.18 -30.37
CA GLN A 178 9.29 -30.62 -30.80
C GLN A 178 9.11 -29.17 -31.34
N GLU A 179 10.19 -28.38 -31.45
CA GLU A 179 10.14 -26.97 -31.89
C GLU A 179 9.50 -26.75 -33.28
N ASN A 180 9.57 -27.76 -34.14
CA ASN A 180 9.00 -27.77 -35.50
C ASN A 180 7.50 -28.11 -35.56
N GLN A 181 6.86 -28.50 -34.45
CA GLN A 181 5.44 -28.90 -34.37
C GLN A 181 4.50 -27.81 -33.82
N GLY A 182 4.86 -26.53 -34.02
CA GLY A 182 4.12 -25.39 -33.47
C GLY A 182 2.63 -25.32 -33.87
N LEU A 183 2.28 -25.77 -35.09
CA LEU A 183 0.89 -25.75 -35.58
C LEU A 183 0.01 -26.77 -34.85
N GLU A 184 0.51 -27.99 -34.65
CA GLU A 184 -0.22 -29.06 -33.93
C GLU A 184 -0.37 -28.72 -32.45
N ARG A 185 0.70 -28.21 -31.84
CA ARG A 185 0.68 -27.65 -30.48
C ARG A 185 -0.40 -26.57 -30.32
N SER A 186 -0.48 -25.63 -31.26
CA SER A 186 -1.47 -24.55 -31.24
C SER A 186 -2.90 -25.06 -31.40
N ARG A 187 -3.13 -26.03 -32.32
CA ARG A 187 -4.43 -26.67 -32.49
C ARG A 187 -4.88 -27.38 -31.22
N TYR A 188 -3.98 -28.12 -30.58
CA TYR A 188 -4.31 -28.85 -29.36
C TYR A 188 -4.59 -27.90 -28.18
N LEU A 189 -3.74 -26.88 -27.97
CA LEU A 189 -4.00 -25.85 -26.95
C LEU A 189 -5.33 -25.14 -27.17
N SER A 190 -5.67 -24.84 -28.42
CA SER A 190 -6.95 -24.21 -28.77
C SER A 190 -8.13 -25.13 -28.46
N ALA A 191 -8.04 -26.42 -28.80
CA ALA A 191 -9.07 -27.41 -28.48
C ALA A 191 -9.24 -27.59 -26.96
N PHE A 192 -8.12 -27.68 -26.23
CA PHE A 192 -8.11 -27.82 -24.77
C PHE A 192 -8.70 -26.59 -24.07
N ALA A 193 -8.26 -25.38 -24.44
CA ALA A 193 -8.81 -24.13 -23.92
C ALA A 193 -10.30 -23.99 -24.26
N SER A 194 -10.72 -24.38 -25.47
CA SER A 194 -12.12 -24.38 -25.87
C SER A 194 -12.96 -25.33 -25.01
N ALA A 195 -12.42 -26.49 -24.65
CA ALA A 195 -13.11 -27.44 -23.78
C ALA A 195 -13.23 -26.91 -22.35
N LEU A 196 -12.17 -26.34 -21.79
CA LEU A 196 -12.23 -25.71 -20.47
C LEU A 196 -13.20 -24.52 -20.43
N HIS A 197 -13.18 -23.67 -21.45
CA HIS A 197 -14.15 -22.59 -21.60
C HIS A 197 -15.58 -23.11 -21.67
N LYS A 198 -15.82 -24.19 -22.42
CA LYS A 198 -17.13 -24.83 -22.49
C LYS A 198 -17.58 -25.32 -21.11
N GLN A 199 -16.71 -25.97 -20.34
CA GLN A 199 -17.04 -26.38 -18.96
C GLN A 199 -17.37 -25.16 -18.09
N SER A 200 -16.49 -24.14 -18.12
CA SER A 200 -16.65 -22.92 -17.33
C SER A 200 -17.94 -22.16 -17.63
N SER A 201 -18.30 -22.01 -18.91
CA SER A 201 -19.52 -21.30 -19.30
C SER A 201 -20.78 -22.13 -19.05
N THR A 202 -20.72 -23.46 -19.20
CA THR A 202 -21.88 -24.34 -19.02
C THR A 202 -22.26 -24.46 -17.55
N TYR A 203 -21.26 -24.55 -16.66
CA TYR A 203 -21.48 -24.83 -15.24
C TYR A 203 -21.20 -23.64 -14.33
N GLN A 204 -20.87 -22.47 -14.89
CA GLN A 204 -20.51 -21.25 -14.13
C GLN A 204 -19.51 -21.57 -13.00
N LEU A 205 -18.33 -22.04 -13.40
CA LEU A 205 -17.25 -22.34 -12.46
C LEU A 205 -15.92 -21.63 -12.81
N PRO A 206 -15.12 -21.26 -11.80
CA PRO A 206 -13.74 -20.83 -11.97
C PRO A 206 -12.86 -21.98 -12.45
N VAL A 207 -12.12 -21.75 -13.53
CA VAL A 207 -11.06 -22.67 -13.96
C VAL A 207 -9.71 -22.00 -13.76
N LEU A 208 -8.82 -22.64 -12.99
CA LEU A 208 -7.44 -22.19 -12.76
C LEU A 208 -6.46 -23.10 -13.52
N CYS A 209 -5.76 -22.53 -14.49
CA CYS A 209 -4.66 -23.19 -15.18
C CYS A 209 -3.33 -22.66 -14.65
N VAL A 210 -2.53 -23.51 -14.02
CA VAL A 210 -1.14 -23.16 -13.74
C VAL A 210 -0.37 -23.22 -15.06
N ASN A 211 0.17 -22.09 -15.51
CA ASN A 211 0.87 -21.93 -16.80
C ASN A 211 0.10 -22.48 -18.04
N GLN A 212 -1.05 -21.90 -18.41
CA GLN A 212 -1.35 -21.41 -19.79
C GLN A 212 -2.80 -20.90 -19.99
N VAL A 213 -2.85 -19.59 -20.32
CA VAL A 213 -3.84 -18.68 -20.95
C VAL A 213 -5.22 -18.46 -20.32
N THR A 214 -5.42 -17.24 -19.80
CA THR A 214 -6.33 -16.15 -20.31
C THR A 214 -6.16 -14.89 -19.43
N VAL A 215 -5.65 -15.07 -18.21
CA VAL A 215 -5.19 -14.01 -17.27
C VAL A 215 -3.74 -14.31 -16.90
N ARG A 216 -2.79 -13.42 -17.18
CA ARG A 216 -1.37 -13.57 -16.82
C ARG A 216 -1.09 -12.79 -15.54
N LEU A 217 -0.97 -13.51 -14.43
CA LEU A 217 -0.39 -13.02 -13.19
C LEU A 217 1.06 -13.51 -13.10
N MET A 218 1.99 -12.66 -12.65
CA MET A 218 3.41 -12.99 -12.48
C MET A 218 3.82 -12.87 -11.03
N VAL A 219 4.43 -13.93 -10.49
CA VAL A 219 5.04 -13.92 -9.16
C VAL A 219 6.57 -13.95 -9.28
N THR A 220 7.23 -12.96 -8.68
CA THR A 220 8.69 -12.78 -8.74
C THR A 220 9.27 -12.76 -7.32
N ARG A 221 10.35 -13.52 -7.07
CA ARG A 221 11.08 -13.42 -5.80
C ARG A 221 11.90 -12.13 -5.78
N LEU A 222 11.84 -11.41 -4.67
CA LEU A 222 12.65 -10.23 -4.42
C LEU A 222 13.88 -10.61 -3.56
N PRO A 223 15.01 -9.91 -3.71
CA PRO A 223 16.17 -10.11 -2.84
C PRO A 223 15.84 -9.68 -1.39
N GLY A 224 16.46 -10.36 -0.42
CA GLY A 224 16.29 -10.10 1.02
C GLY A 224 15.48 -11.17 1.75
N ALA A 225 15.26 -10.94 3.05
CA ALA A 225 14.49 -11.80 3.93
C ALA A 225 13.65 -10.94 4.86
N VAL A 226 12.38 -11.31 5.03
CA VAL A 226 11.46 -10.73 6.00
C VAL A 226 11.28 -11.75 7.11
N SER A 227 11.42 -11.33 8.37
CA SER A 227 11.29 -12.24 9.52
C SER A 227 9.98 -11.99 10.27
N MET A 228 9.36 -13.06 10.75
CA MET A 228 8.14 -13.06 11.57
C MET A 228 8.39 -14.01 12.75
N GLY A 229 8.72 -13.47 13.91
CA GLY A 229 9.16 -14.27 15.07
C GLY A 229 10.43 -15.08 14.73
N THR A 230 10.35 -16.40 14.85
CA THR A 230 11.43 -17.34 14.48
C THR A 230 11.44 -17.73 13.01
N GLN A 231 10.45 -17.28 12.22
CA GLN A 231 10.32 -17.61 10.81
C GLN A 231 10.97 -16.54 9.93
N SER A 232 11.48 -16.95 8.77
CA SER A 232 12.02 -16.06 7.75
C SER A 232 11.46 -16.43 6.38
N SER A 233 11.04 -15.44 5.61
CA SER A 233 10.50 -15.61 4.26
C SER A 233 11.16 -14.64 3.29
N VAL A 234 11.48 -15.14 2.10
CA VAL A 234 11.93 -14.28 1.00
C VAL A 234 10.71 -13.50 0.48
N PRO A 235 10.74 -12.16 0.44
CA PRO A 235 9.63 -11.37 -0.08
C PRO A 235 9.36 -11.68 -1.55
N ARG A 236 8.09 -11.71 -1.95
CA ARG A 236 7.64 -12.04 -3.31
C ARG A 236 6.72 -10.93 -3.81
N ARG A 237 6.81 -10.58 -5.09
CA ARG A 237 5.92 -9.63 -5.76
C ARG A 237 4.94 -10.38 -6.65
N LEU A 238 3.64 -10.15 -6.48
CA LEU A 238 2.59 -10.57 -7.42
C LEU A 238 2.26 -9.37 -8.33
N GLU A 239 2.17 -9.57 -9.63
CA GLU A 239 1.87 -8.53 -10.63
C GLU A 239 0.83 -9.01 -11.65
N VAL A 240 -0.15 -8.17 -11.97
CA VAL A 240 -1.10 -8.39 -13.06
C VAL A 240 -0.46 -8.00 -14.39
N VAL A 241 0.09 -8.98 -15.12
CA VAL A 241 0.76 -8.76 -16.42
C VAL A 241 -0.25 -8.61 -17.55
N PHE A 242 -1.32 -9.41 -17.57
CA PHE A 242 -2.39 -9.31 -18.58
C PHE A 242 -3.70 -9.89 -18.05
N ALA A 243 -4.70 -9.06 -17.75
CA ALA A 243 -6.03 -9.54 -17.37
C ALA A 243 -7.07 -8.49 -17.80
N PRO A 244 -7.93 -8.76 -18.79
CA PRO A 244 -8.85 -7.75 -19.33
C PRO A 244 -9.83 -7.15 -18.31
N HIS A 245 -10.11 -7.87 -17.21
CA HIS A 245 -10.99 -7.42 -16.10
C HIS A 245 -10.24 -6.71 -14.97
N LEU A 246 -8.91 -6.85 -14.88
CA LEU A 246 -8.14 -6.35 -13.74
C LEU A 246 -7.31 -5.14 -14.17
N ALA A 247 -7.15 -4.20 -13.25
CA ALA A 247 -6.17 -3.14 -13.45
C ALA A 247 -4.76 -3.73 -13.45
N ARG A 248 -3.82 -3.08 -14.16
CA ARG A 248 -2.40 -3.37 -13.98
C ARG A 248 -2.01 -2.94 -12.56
N ASP A 249 -1.75 -3.92 -11.71
CA ASP A 249 -1.45 -3.72 -10.29
C ASP A 249 -0.42 -4.74 -9.80
N SER A 250 0.21 -4.48 -8.65
CA SER A 250 1.15 -5.40 -8.02
C SER A 250 1.23 -5.21 -6.51
N CYS A 251 1.45 -6.30 -5.77
CA CYS A 251 1.66 -6.29 -4.33
C CYS A 251 2.88 -7.11 -3.92
N VAL A 252 3.40 -6.87 -2.70
CA VAL A 252 4.51 -7.65 -2.12
C VAL A 252 4.02 -8.42 -0.90
N PHE A 253 4.35 -9.71 -0.83
CA PHE A 253 3.91 -10.63 0.21
C PHE A 253 5.02 -11.60 0.64
N GLY A 254 4.93 -12.08 1.88
CA GLY A 254 5.72 -13.17 2.44
C GLY A 254 4.92 -14.48 2.47
N VAL A 255 5.62 -15.62 2.46
CA VAL A 255 5.05 -16.96 2.69
C VAL A 255 5.48 -17.43 4.08
N TRP A 256 4.50 -17.64 4.95
CA TRP A 256 4.67 -18.00 6.36
C TRP A 256 4.09 -19.39 6.61
N ARG A 257 4.36 -19.97 7.79
CA ARG A 257 3.77 -21.27 8.17
C ARG A 257 2.24 -21.21 8.16
N GLU A 258 1.72 -20.07 8.59
CA GLU A 258 0.31 -19.74 8.77
C GLU A 258 -0.37 -19.32 7.46
N GLY A 259 0.36 -18.98 6.39
CA GLY A 259 -0.24 -18.51 5.13
C GLY A 259 0.54 -17.42 4.41
N LEU A 260 -0.16 -16.51 3.73
CA LEU A 260 0.41 -15.38 3.00
C LEU A 260 0.09 -14.08 3.74
N ALA A 261 1.05 -13.18 3.91
CA ALA A 261 0.82 -11.85 4.49
C ALA A 261 1.55 -10.75 3.69
N GLY A 262 0.89 -9.62 3.46
CA GLY A 262 1.40 -8.54 2.60
C GLY A 262 2.09 -7.41 3.35
N SER A 263 3.04 -6.74 2.69
CA SER A 263 3.74 -5.55 3.24
C SER A 263 3.01 -4.23 2.97
N GLN A 264 1.94 -4.24 2.16
CA GLN A 264 1.17 -3.04 1.76
C GLN A 264 0.09 -2.62 2.76
N GLU A 265 -0.37 -3.50 3.67
CA GLU A 265 -1.38 -3.15 4.69
C GLU A 265 -0.89 -2.00 5.57
N LEU A 266 0.36 -2.06 6.03
CA LEU A 266 1.00 -0.99 6.80
C LEU A 266 1.05 0.35 6.03
N SER A 267 1.45 0.33 4.76
CA SER A 267 1.51 1.56 3.95
C SER A 267 0.13 2.13 3.65
N SER A 268 -0.87 1.27 3.41
CA SER A 268 -2.25 1.69 3.17
C SER A 268 -2.92 2.25 4.43
N GLY A 269 -2.74 1.58 5.58
CA GLY A 269 -3.22 2.06 6.88
C GLY A 269 -2.55 3.39 7.26
N ASN A 270 -1.23 3.50 7.09
CA ASN A 270 -0.51 4.75 7.32
C ASN A 270 -0.95 5.87 6.36
N ALA A 271 -1.27 5.57 5.10
CA ALA A 271 -1.77 6.57 4.17
C ALA A 271 -3.18 7.06 4.54
N ASP A 272 -4.05 6.14 4.99
CA ASP A 272 -5.39 6.50 5.49
C ASP A 272 -5.29 7.38 6.75
N PHE A 273 -4.52 6.90 7.74
CA PHE A 273 -4.22 7.66 8.96
C PHE A 273 -3.63 9.04 8.62
N ALA A 274 -2.67 9.11 7.70
CA ALA A 274 -2.08 10.36 7.27
C ALA A 274 -3.10 11.35 6.73
N SER A 275 -4.01 10.90 5.86
CA SER A 275 -5.07 11.75 5.30
C SER A 275 -6.08 12.21 6.35
N ARG A 276 -6.44 11.35 7.32
CA ARG A 276 -7.34 11.73 8.43
C ARG A 276 -6.68 12.70 9.40
N LEU A 277 -5.44 12.41 9.81
CA LEU A 277 -4.67 13.26 10.71
C LEU A 277 -4.44 14.65 10.09
N TYR A 278 -3.99 14.69 8.84
CA TYR A 278 -3.75 15.93 8.12
C TYR A 278 -5.00 16.80 8.03
N ARG A 279 -6.15 16.24 7.62
CA ARG A 279 -7.42 16.98 7.53
C ARG A 279 -7.85 17.57 8.88
N ARG A 280 -7.65 16.83 9.98
CA ARG A 280 -7.97 17.34 11.32
C ARG A 280 -7.07 18.50 11.71
N VAL A 281 -5.76 18.37 11.50
CA VAL A 281 -4.80 19.44 11.79
C VAL A 281 -5.04 20.66 10.90
N SER A 282 -5.25 20.47 9.60
CA SER A 282 -5.45 21.57 8.66
C SER A 282 -6.77 22.31 8.88
N SER A 283 -7.80 21.64 9.42
CA SER A 283 -9.08 22.28 9.76
C SER A 283 -9.01 23.26 10.95
N GLN A 284 -7.91 23.27 11.72
CA GLN A 284 -7.76 24.13 12.88
C GLN A 284 -7.13 25.51 12.56
N THR A 285 -6.75 25.75 11.31
CA THR A 285 -5.95 26.91 10.92
C THR A 285 -6.11 27.21 9.43
N ASP A 286 -6.08 28.48 9.04
CA ASP A 286 -6.04 28.88 7.63
C ASP A 286 -4.62 29.15 7.13
N ASP A 287 -3.61 29.04 8.00
CA ASP A 287 -2.20 29.34 7.68
C ASP A 287 -1.49 28.17 6.99
N ASN A 288 -0.18 28.32 6.80
CA ASN A 288 0.72 27.25 6.36
C ASN A 288 0.63 26.02 7.28
N VAL A 289 0.57 24.83 6.71
CA VAL A 289 0.52 23.56 7.46
C VAL A 289 1.66 22.67 7.00
N VAL A 290 2.35 22.04 7.95
CA VAL A 290 3.30 20.95 7.67
C VAL A 290 3.20 19.91 8.77
N LEU A 291 3.19 18.65 8.36
CA LEU A 291 3.06 17.49 9.24
C LEU A 291 3.90 16.35 8.68
N SER A 292 4.50 15.53 9.55
CA SER A 292 5.01 14.21 9.17
C SER A 292 4.13 13.10 9.75
N PRO A 293 3.09 12.66 9.01
CA PRO A 293 2.24 11.57 9.47
C PRO A 293 3.02 10.29 9.77
N PHE A 294 4.05 9.99 9.00
CA PHE A 294 4.89 8.82 9.23
C PHE A 294 5.57 8.83 10.61
N SER A 295 6.17 9.96 11.01
CA SER A 295 6.81 10.09 12.33
C SER A 295 5.79 9.99 13.47
N VAL A 296 4.59 10.55 13.29
CA VAL A 296 3.49 10.41 14.26
C VAL A 296 3.02 8.96 14.35
N SER A 297 2.85 8.26 13.22
CA SER A 297 2.48 6.84 13.19
C SER A 297 3.48 5.97 13.95
N VAL A 298 4.79 6.23 13.78
CA VAL A 298 5.84 5.53 14.53
C VAL A 298 5.67 5.74 16.03
N GLY A 299 5.41 6.97 16.48
CA GLY A 299 5.18 7.27 17.90
C GLY A 299 3.94 6.62 18.48
N LEU A 300 2.83 6.61 17.76
CA LEU A 300 1.61 5.95 18.22
C LEU A 300 1.74 4.43 18.20
N ALA A 301 2.46 3.85 17.24
CA ALA A 301 2.74 2.40 17.23
C ALA A 301 3.70 2.00 18.37
N MET A 302 4.68 2.84 18.67
CA MET A 302 5.55 2.70 19.84
C MET A 302 4.73 2.73 21.13
N LEU A 303 3.82 3.70 21.28
CA LEU A 303 2.91 3.80 22.43
C LEU A 303 1.95 2.60 22.51
N ALA A 304 1.40 2.16 21.38
CA ALA A 304 0.54 0.98 21.32
C ALA A 304 1.26 -0.27 21.82
N SER A 305 2.55 -0.40 21.50
CA SER A 305 3.39 -1.52 21.95
C SER A 305 3.66 -1.49 23.47
N GLY A 306 3.56 -0.32 24.10
CA GLY A 306 3.63 -0.13 25.55
C GLY A 306 2.26 -0.17 26.26
N SER A 307 1.17 -0.32 25.50
CA SER A 307 -0.21 -0.37 26.03
C SER A 307 -0.78 -1.79 26.04
N GLY A 308 -1.81 -2.06 26.81
CA GLY A 308 -2.56 -3.32 26.83
C GLY A 308 -4.04 -3.13 26.44
N GLY A 309 -4.79 -4.24 26.45
CA GLY A 309 -6.26 -4.25 26.38
C GLY A 309 -6.89 -3.39 25.28
N ALA A 310 -7.96 -2.67 25.67
CA ALA A 310 -8.72 -1.78 24.78
C ALA A 310 -7.90 -0.57 24.31
N THR A 311 -7.04 -0.02 25.18
CA THR A 311 -6.16 1.12 24.85
C THR A 311 -5.27 0.79 23.65
N ARG A 312 -4.65 -0.40 23.63
CA ARG A 312 -3.87 -0.87 22.48
C ARG A 312 -4.71 -0.96 21.22
N GLN A 313 -5.87 -1.62 21.30
CA GLN A 313 -6.73 -1.81 20.14
C GLN A 313 -7.20 -0.48 19.55
N GLN A 314 -7.51 0.50 20.40
CA GLN A 314 -7.93 1.84 19.99
C GLN A 314 -6.81 2.57 19.23
N LEU A 315 -5.58 2.55 19.75
CA LEU A 315 -4.40 3.13 19.08
C LEU A 315 -4.15 2.47 17.71
N LEU A 316 -4.18 1.14 17.65
CA LEU A 316 -3.96 0.40 16.40
C LEU A 316 -5.07 0.63 15.37
N THR A 317 -6.32 0.70 15.83
CA THR A 317 -7.47 1.01 14.96
C THR A 317 -7.36 2.42 14.39
N ALA A 318 -6.98 3.40 15.22
CA ALA A 318 -6.76 4.77 14.76
C ALA A 318 -5.69 4.86 13.67
N LEU A 319 -4.61 4.07 13.78
CA LEU A 319 -3.55 3.95 12.77
C LEU A 319 -3.96 3.19 11.50
N GLY A 320 -5.16 2.62 11.44
CA GLY A 320 -5.59 1.75 10.34
C GLY A 320 -4.90 0.38 10.36
N LEU A 321 -4.42 -0.06 11.54
CA LEU A 321 -3.67 -1.30 11.76
C LEU A 321 -4.44 -2.30 12.64
N GLY A 322 -5.72 -2.04 12.94
CA GLY A 322 -6.52 -2.87 13.85
C GLY A 322 -6.75 -4.31 13.39
N SER A 323 -6.54 -4.61 12.10
CA SER A 323 -6.59 -5.97 11.54
C SER A 323 -5.26 -6.73 11.66
N LEU A 324 -4.16 -6.04 11.98
CA LEU A 324 -2.85 -6.65 12.13
C LEU A 324 -2.70 -7.27 13.52
N VAL A 325 -1.87 -8.31 13.60
CA VAL A 325 -1.50 -8.93 14.88
C VAL A 325 -0.54 -7.97 15.61
N PRO A 326 -0.87 -7.49 16.83
CA PRO A 326 -0.10 -6.45 17.52
C PRO A 326 1.40 -6.77 17.68
N GLU A 327 1.75 -8.02 17.93
CA GLU A 327 3.13 -8.48 18.11
C GLU A 327 3.98 -8.34 16.83
N GLN A 328 3.35 -8.24 15.66
CA GLN A 328 4.04 -8.09 14.37
C GLN A 328 4.35 -6.62 14.05
N ILE A 329 3.62 -5.68 14.65
CA ILE A 329 3.65 -4.26 14.30
C ILE A 329 5.04 -3.64 14.47
N PRO A 330 5.76 -3.85 15.59
CA PRO A 330 7.11 -3.30 15.75
C PRO A 330 8.07 -3.73 14.62
N GLY A 331 8.09 -5.02 14.28
CA GLY A 331 8.94 -5.54 13.20
C GLY A 331 8.57 -5.00 11.82
N LEU A 332 7.28 -4.75 11.57
CA LEU A 332 6.82 -4.13 10.32
C LEU A 332 7.27 -2.67 10.22
N PHE A 333 7.20 -1.90 11.31
CA PHE A 333 7.72 -0.53 11.35
C PHE A 333 9.25 -0.50 11.20
N GLN A 334 9.97 -1.42 11.84
CA GLN A 334 11.42 -1.57 11.67
C GLN A 334 11.80 -1.82 10.20
N ALA A 335 11.13 -2.79 9.56
CA ALA A 335 11.35 -3.13 8.17
C ALA A 335 10.99 -1.97 7.22
N LEU A 336 9.91 -1.23 7.54
CA LEU A 336 9.48 -0.07 6.76
C LEU A 336 10.48 1.08 6.85
N GLN A 337 10.92 1.43 8.07
CA GLN A 337 11.95 2.45 8.29
C GLN A 337 13.25 2.06 7.58
N SER A 338 13.69 0.82 7.73
CA SER A 338 14.86 0.29 7.03
C SER A 338 14.72 0.40 5.51
N SER A 339 13.54 0.10 4.97
CA SER A 339 13.28 0.21 3.53
C SER A 339 13.31 1.65 3.01
N ILE A 340 12.98 2.63 3.85
CA ILE A 340 13.03 4.06 3.52
C ILE A 340 14.47 4.59 3.64
N THR A 341 15.24 4.12 4.62
CA THR A 341 16.60 4.62 4.90
C THR A 341 17.72 3.88 4.17
N GLN A 342 17.50 2.67 3.67
CA GLN A 342 18.53 1.86 2.99
C GLN A 342 19.02 2.40 1.64
N GLU A 343 18.34 3.38 1.02
CA GLU A 343 18.71 3.89 -0.30
C GLU A 343 19.84 4.95 -0.31
N GLY A 344 20.64 5.05 0.76
CA GLY A 344 21.78 5.97 0.89
C GLY A 344 21.53 7.07 1.94
N ARG A 345 22.13 8.27 1.76
CA ARG A 345 21.84 9.45 2.58
C ARG A 345 20.41 9.97 2.28
N PHE A 346 19.39 9.22 2.71
CA PHE A 346 17.99 9.61 2.56
C PHE A 346 17.75 10.91 3.34
N PRO A 347 17.21 11.99 2.74
CA PRO A 347 17.21 13.32 3.33
C PRO A 347 16.05 13.56 4.32
N LEU A 348 15.69 12.51 5.06
CA LEU A 348 14.74 12.56 6.18
C LEU A 348 15.52 12.39 7.48
N LYS A 349 15.39 13.36 8.38
CA LYS A 349 15.82 13.26 9.78
C LYS A 349 14.57 13.23 10.64
N GLN A 350 14.42 12.22 11.47
CA GLN A 350 13.25 12.09 12.33
C GLN A 350 13.62 11.45 13.65
N GLY A 351 12.79 11.69 14.67
CA GLY A 351 12.94 11.11 15.99
C GLY A 351 11.61 11.04 16.70
N VAL A 352 11.44 10.02 17.51
CA VAL A 352 10.26 9.79 18.35
C VAL A 352 10.73 9.43 19.75
N ALA A 353 10.14 10.06 20.76
CA ALA A 353 10.42 9.76 22.15
C ALA A 353 9.20 9.72 23.05
N ALA A 354 9.24 8.83 24.04
CA ALA A 354 8.34 8.81 25.18
C ALA A 354 9.07 9.29 26.44
N PHE A 355 8.49 10.27 27.13
CA PHE A 355 9.01 10.85 28.36
C PHE A 355 8.03 10.65 29.52
N PRO A 356 7.97 9.45 30.12
CA PRO A 356 7.23 9.26 31.37
C PRO A 356 7.86 10.06 32.50
N SER A 357 7.05 10.43 33.51
CA SER A 357 7.56 11.01 34.74
C SER A 357 8.49 10.02 35.45
N GLN A 358 9.51 10.54 36.14
CA GLN A 358 10.42 9.75 36.97
C GLN A 358 9.75 8.94 38.09
N ALA A 359 8.47 9.21 38.37
CA ALA A 359 7.65 8.40 39.26
C ALA A 359 7.36 6.98 38.72
N PHE A 360 7.52 6.76 37.42
CA PHE A 360 7.19 5.49 36.75
C PHE A 360 8.46 4.75 36.32
N SER A 361 8.58 3.49 36.72
CA SER A 361 9.68 2.62 36.26
C SER A 361 9.33 1.97 34.93
N LEU A 362 10.21 2.09 33.93
CA LEU A 362 10.01 1.51 32.60
C LEU A 362 10.43 0.04 32.55
N ALA A 363 9.60 -0.80 31.93
CA ALA A 363 9.93 -2.21 31.71
C ALA A 363 11.17 -2.34 30.79
N PRO A 364 12.20 -3.13 31.16
CA PRO A 364 13.39 -3.32 30.31
C PRO A 364 13.07 -3.86 28.91
N SER A 365 12.08 -4.75 28.81
CA SER A 365 11.60 -5.28 27.52
C SER A 365 10.99 -4.20 26.63
N TYR A 366 10.34 -3.19 27.22
CA TYR A 366 9.80 -2.06 26.46
C TYR A 366 10.91 -1.14 25.97
N LEU A 367 11.91 -0.84 26.81
CA LEU A 367 13.09 -0.05 26.42
C LEU A 367 13.83 -0.69 25.22
N ASP A 368 14.08 -1.99 25.30
CA ASP A 368 14.74 -2.76 24.22
C ASP A 368 13.90 -2.73 22.93
N LEU A 369 12.58 -2.91 23.03
CA LEU A 369 11.67 -2.86 21.89
C LEU A 369 11.70 -1.48 21.21
N VAL A 370 11.61 -0.39 21.97
CA VAL A 370 11.62 0.99 21.48
C VAL A 370 12.91 1.26 20.71
N GLN A 371 14.05 0.87 21.27
CA GLN A 371 15.36 1.11 20.67
C GLN A 371 15.59 0.26 19.42
N THR A 372 15.27 -1.04 19.48
CA THR A 372 15.60 -1.99 18.40
C THR A 372 14.62 -1.95 17.24
N GLN A 373 13.31 -1.79 17.50
CA GLN A 373 12.27 -1.89 16.48
C GLN A 373 11.82 -0.54 15.91
N PHE A 374 11.78 0.50 16.73
CA PHE A 374 11.29 1.81 16.30
C PHE A 374 12.40 2.84 16.09
N GLY A 375 13.61 2.57 16.56
CA GLY A 375 14.70 3.55 16.60
C GLY A 375 14.36 4.76 17.46
N GLY A 376 13.40 4.61 18.38
CA GLY A 376 12.91 5.68 19.24
C GLY A 376 13.68 5.77 20.56
N LYS A 377 13.27 6.70 21.42
CA LYS A 377 13.82 6.85 22.78
C LYS A 377 12.71 6.77 23.82
N ALA A 378 12.90 6.00 24.87
CA ALA A 378 12.03 6.05 26.05
C ALA A 378 12.91 6.34 27.26
N GLN A 379 12.63 7.43 27.97
CA GLN A 379 13.43 7.86 29.11
C GLN A 379 12.55 8.62 30.12
N THR A 380 12.68 8.28 31.39
CA THR A 380 12.03 9.01 32.48
C THR A 380 12.58 10.43 32.64
N LEU A 381 11.70 11.40 32.91
CA LEU A 381 12.04 12.81 33.10
C LEU A 381 11.45 13.36 34.41
N SER A 382 12.18 14.24 35.09
CA SER A 382 11.63 15.01 36.21
C SER A 382 10.81 16.18 35.69
N TYR A 383 9.53 16.25 36.04
CA TYR A 383 8.67 17.40 35.71
C TYR A 383 8.58 18.43 36.84
N ALA A 384 9.36 18.27 37.93
CA ALA A 384 9.36 19.19 39.06
C ALA A 384 9.82 20.61 38.66
N SER A 385 10.78 20.71 37.73
CA SER A 385 11.22 21.97 37.12
C SER A 385 10.71 22.05 35.68
N LYS A 386 9.72 22.92 35.43
CA LYS A 386 9.13 23.12 34.09
C LYS A 386 10.20 23.47 33.05
N GLN A 387 11.17 24.31 33.43
CA GLN A 387 12.24 24.77 32.54
C GLN A 387 13.20 23.64 32.16
N GLU A 388 13.73 22.90 33.14
CA GLU A 388 14.67 21.81 32.88
C GLU A 388 14.04 20.68 32.04
N ALA A 389 12.76 20.39 32.28
CA ALA A 389 12.01 19.41 31.51
C ALA A 389 11.79 19.88 30.05
N THR A 390 11.37 21.13 29.85
CA THR A 390 11.26 21.75 28.52
C THR A 390 12.60 21.70 27.77
N ASP A 391 13.68 22.13 28.42
CA ASP A 391 15.01 22.20 27.82
C ASP A 391 15.53 20.81 27.43
N SER A 392 15.31 19.80 28.29
CA SER A 392 15.70 18.42 28.01
C SER A 392 14.99 17.85 26.78
N ILE A 393 13.68 18.11 26.64
CA ILE A 393 12.88 17.66 25.49
C ILE A 393 13.34 18.36 24.21
N ASN A 394 13.52 19.69 24.27
CA ASN A 394 13.94 20.48 23.12
C ASN A 394 15.38 20.15 22.68
N GLN A 395 16.29 19.90 23.62
CA GLN A 395 17.67 19.47 23.31
C GLN A 395 17.68 18.08 22.65
N TRP A 396 16.85 17.15 23.13
CA TRP A 396 16.69 15.85 22.45
C TRP A 396 16.19 16.04 21.02
N ALA A 397 15.14 16.84 20.81
CA ALA A 397 14.58 17.11 19.49
C ALA A 397 15.60 17.71 18.50
N GLN A 398 16.41 18.66 18.95
CA GLN A 398 17.48 19.28 18.17
C GLN A 398 18.51 18.24 17.72
N SER A 399 18.93 17.35 18.64
CA SER A 399 19.90 16.29 18.34
C SER A 399 19.42 15.33 17.24
N GLN A 400 18.12 15.02 17.19
CA GLN A 400 17.55 14.10 16.19
C GLN A 400 17.48 14.72 14.79
N THR A 401 17.40 16.04 14.71
CA THR A 401 17.18 16.78 13.46
C THR A 401 18.41 17.55 12.98
N THR A 402 19.57 17.37 13.63
CA THR A 402 20.80 18.11 13.31
C THR A 402 20.55 19.63 13.39
N ASP A 403 19.93 20.06 14.50
CA ASP A 403 19.60 21.46 14.84
C ASP A 403 18.58 22.14 13.91
N ARG A 404 17.87 21.37 13.08
CA ARG A 404 16.86 21.89 12.14
C ARG A 404 15.49 22.13 12.76
N VAL A 405 15.15 21.40 13.83
CA VAL A 405 13.87 21.53 14.54
C VAL A 405 14.17 21.89 15.98
N LYS A 406 13.76 23.10 16.38
CA LYS A 406 13.98 23.66 17.74
C LYS A 406 12.64 23.88 18.44
N ASP A 407 12.65 24.10 19.75
CA ASP A 407 11.47 24.59 20.49
C ASP A 407 10.17 23.82 20.17
N VAL A 408 10.22 22.50 20.32
CA VAL A 408 9.07 21.60 20.07
C VAL A 408 7.98 21.82 21.10
N VAL A 409 8.39 22.06 22.35
CA VAL A 409 7.51 22.39 23.47
C VAL A 409 7.88 23.75 24.04
N VAL A 410 6.87 24.53 24.42
CA VAL A 410 7.07 25.88 25.00
C VAL A 410 7.14 25.79 26.52
N VAL A 411 6.15 25.18 27.16
CA VAL A 411 6.12 24.91 28.60
C VAL A 411 5.46 23.55 28.84
N VAL A 412 6.07 22.73 29.68
CA VAL A 412 5.47 21.49 30.19
C VAL A 412 4.90 21.69 31.58
N ASP A 413 3.83 20.97 31.92
CA ASP A 413 3.21 21.07 33.24
C ASP A 413 3.86 20.13 34.27
N THR A 414 3.83 20.51 35.55
CA THR A 414 4.34 19.72 36.68
C THR A 414 3.54 18.44 36.93
N GLU A 415 2.26 18.41 36.54
CA GLU A 415 1.38 17.24 36.64
C GLU A 415 1.52 16.26 35.47
N THR A 416 2.46 16.53 34.55
CA THR A 416 2.71 15.69 33.38
C THR A 416 3.15 14.28 33.79
N LYS A 417 2.43 13.26 33.30
CA LYS A 417 2.71 11.85 33.57
C LYS A 417 3.47 11.17 32.44
N LEU A 418 3.12 11.46 31.19
CA LEU A 418 3.78 10.92 30.01
C LEU A 418 3.59 11.87 28.83
N LEU A 419 4.69 12.24 28.18
CA LEU A 419 4.67 12.93 26.88
C LEU A 419 5.14 11.99 25.78
N LEU A 420 4.47 12.06 24.63
CA LEU A 420 4.97 11.50 23.38
C LEU A 420 5.41 12.66 22.49
N VAL A 421 6.66 12.66 22.04
CA VAL A 421 7.22 13.74 21.22
C VAL A 421 7.74 13.17 19.91
N SER A 422 7.32 13.76 18.79
CA SER A 422 7.72 13.38 17.44
C SER A 422 8.30 14.58 16.71
N VAL A 423 9.46 14.41 16.09
CA VAL A 423 10.09 15.42 15.24
C VAL A 423 10.45 14.86 13.89
N ALA A 424 10.34 15.69 12.85
CA ALA A 424 10.74 15.33 11.50
C ALA A 424 11.21 16.56 10.72
N HIS A 425 12.33 16.42 9.99
CA HIS A 425 12.82 17.37 9.01
C HIS A 425 13.07 16.65 7.69
N TYR A 426 12.55 17.22 6.61
CA TYR A 426 12.83 16.75 5.26
C TYR A 426 13.48 17.86 4.43
N GLN A 427 14.69 17.59 3.93
CA GLN A 427 15.36 18.46 2.96
C GLN A 427 15.11 17.93 1.54
N THR A 428 14.43 18.68 0.68
CA THR A 428 14.23 18.20 -0.69
C THR A 428 15.55 18.11 -1.44
N GLN A 429 15.72 17.02 -2.18
CA GLN A 429 16.82 16.83 -3.13
C GLN A 429 16.23 16.32 -4.43
N PHE A 430 15.89 17.22 -5.35
CA PHE A 430 15.26 16.85 -6.61
C PHE A 430 16.20 15.99 -7.46
N SER A 431 15.65 15.03 -8.21
CA SER A 431 16.45 14.16 -9.10
C SER A 431 17.06 14.93 -10.28
N PHE A 432 16.52 16.11 -10.57
CA PHE A 432 17.06 17.09 -11.52
C PHE A 432 17.37 18.38 -10.75
N SER A 433 18.26 19.20 -11.29
CA SER A 433 18.75 20.39 -10.59
C SER A 433 18.00 21.63 -11.04
N PHE A 434 17.49 22.41 -10.09
CA PHE A 434 17.12 23.79 -10.36
C PHE A 434 18.41 24.61 -10.44
N ASN A 435 18.58 25.39 -11.50
CA ASN A 435 19.74 26.27 -11.60
C ASN A 435 19.46 27.55 -10.81
N ALA A 436 20.18 27.75 -9.71
CA ALA A 436 20.02 28.93 -8.87
C ALA A 436 20.21 30.26 -9.61
N SER A 437 20.95 30.29 -10.74
CA SER A 437 21.07 31.49 -11.58
C SER A 437 19.79 31.85 -12.34
N PHE A 438 18.82 30.94 -12.43
CA PHE A 438 17.50 31.16 -13.03
C PHE A 438 16.41 31.41 -11.98
N THR A 439 16.73 31.33 -10.69
CA THR A 439 15.80 31.70 -9.63
C THR A 439 15.64 33.21 -9.60
N GLN A 440 14.40 33.69 -9.68
CA GLN A 440 14.07 35.11 -9.71
C GLN A 440 12.96 35.44 -8.72
N GLU A 441 12.95 36.68 -8.22
CA GLU A 441 11.83 37.19 -7.44
C GLU A 441 10.58 37.28 -8.32
N GLU A 442 9.55 36.53 -7.98
CA GLU A 442 8.26 36.56 -8.68
C GLU A 442 7.09 36.76 -7.72
N ARG A 443 5.95 37.16 -8.29
CA ARG A 443 4.70 37.33 -7.54
C ARG A 443 4.12 35.98 -7.13
N PHE A 444 3.81 35.84 -5.85
CA PHE A 444 2.96 34.79 -5.31
C PHE A 444 1.68 35.41 -4.74
N TYR A 445 0.54 34.91 -5.20
CA TYR A 445 -0.79 35.40 -4.88
C TYR A 445 -1.35 34.64 -3.69
N VAL A 446 -1.03 35.07 -2.47
CA VAL A 446 -1.57 34.49 -1.22
C VAL A 446 -3.10 34.50 -1.25
N ASN A 447 -3.67 35.62 -1.69
CA ASN A 447 -5.09 35.72 -2.07
C ASN A 447 -5.28 36.84 -3.10
N ARG A 448 -6.53 37.15 -3.47
CA ARG A 448 -6.85 38.18 -4.48
C ARG A 448 -6.37 39.60 -4.11
N TYR A 449 -6.16 39.87 -2.82
CA TYR A 449 -5.80 41.19 -2.29
C TYR A 449 -4.39 41.25 -1.72
N HIS A 450 -3.75 40.10 -1.50
CA HIS A 450 -2.42 40.00 -0.90
C HIS A 450 -1.47 39.22 -1.80
N VAL A 451 -0.41 39.91 -2.23
CA VAL A 451 0.63 39.38 -3.12
C VAL A 451 1.98 39.63 -2.46
N VAL A 452 2.81 38.59 -2.44
CA VAL A 452 4.19 38.65 -1.90
C VAL A 452 5.19 38.43 -3.04
N GLN A 453 6.44 38.86 -2.85
CA GLN A 453 7.56 38.49 -3.72
C GLN A 453 8.28 37.30 -3.10
N VAL A 454 8.53 36.26 -3.90
CA VAL A 454 9.27 35.07 -3.45
C VAL A 454 10.27 34.62 -4.51
N PRO A 455 11.40 34.02 -4.10
CA PRO A 455 12.32 33.36 -5.02
C PRO A 455 11.61 32.19 -5.72
N MET A 456 11.41 32.30 -7.02
CA MET A 456 10.76 31.30 -7.85
C MET A 456 11.81 30.50 -8.62
N MET A 457 11.99 29.24 -8.26
CA MET A 457 12.91 28.33 -8.94
C MET A 457 12.36 27.92 -10.30
N PHE A 458 13.23 27.76 -11.30
CA PHE A 458 12.85 27.44 -12.67
C PHE A 458 13.54 26.17 -13.20
N HIS A 459 12.77 25.31 -13.86
CA HIS A 459 13.30 24.17 -14.59
C HIS A 459 12.49 23.89 -15.86
N SER A 460 13.16 23.63 -16.98
CA SER A 460 12.55 23.20 -18.24
C SER A 460 12.93 21.76 -18.54
N GLY A 461 11.94 20.89 -18.72
CA GLY A 461 12.21 19.48 -18.98
C GLY A 461 10.97 18.59 -19.01
N LYS A 462 11.17 17.29 -18.84
CA LYS A 462 10.09 16.31 -18.80
C LYS A 462 9.64 16.07 -17.37
N HIS A 463 8.42 16.45 -17.02
CA HIS A 463 7.81 16.16 -15.72
C HIS A 463 6.58 15.27 -15.84
N LEU A 464 6.12 14.75 -14.71
CA LEU A 464 4.94 13.88 -14.61
C LEU A 464 3.75 14.71 -14.15
N LEU A 465 2.70 14.79 -14.96
CA LEU A 465 1.49 15.57 -14.67
C LEU A 465 0.22 14.75 -14.79
N ALA A 466 -0.78 15.16 -14.02
CA ALA A 466 -2.17 14.77 -14.19
C ALA A 466 -3.06 15.97 -13.89
N TYR A 467 -4.33 15.86 -14.25
CA TYR A 467 -5.35 16.84 -13.90
C TYR A 467 -6.58 16.08 -13.41
N ASP A 468 -7.02 16.40 -12.19
CA ASP A 468 -8.26 15.87 -11.63
C ASP A 468 -9.38 16.86 -11.97
N SER A 469 -10.21 16.52 -12.95
CA SER A 469 -11.31 17.38 -13.40
C SER A 469 -12.43 17.50 -12.38
N SER A 470 -12.56 16.54 -11.45
CA SER A 470 -13.60 16.58 -10.41
C SER A 470 -13.30 17.65 -9.36
N LEU A 471 -12.02 17.86 -9.05
CA LEU A 471 -11.55 18.88 -8.10
C LEU A 471 -10.99 20.14 -8.77
N ARG A 472 -10.89 20.14 -10.11
CA ARG A 472 -10.21 21.20 -10.88
C ARG A 472 -8.81 21.46 -10.33
N LEU A 473 -8.02 20.38 -10.30
CA LEU A 473 -6.75 20.31 -9.59
C LEU A 473 -5.62 19.84 -10.53
N GLY A 474 -4.60 20.67 -10.68
CA GLY A 474 -3.35 20.30 -11.35
C GLY A 474 -2.44 19.49 -10.43
N LEU A 475 -1.87 18.40 -10.95
CA LEU A 475 -0.97 17.51 -10.22
C LEU A 475 0.40 17.51 -10.90
N LEU A 476 1.45 17.78 -10.14
CA LEU A 476 2.82 17.76 -10.61
C LEU A 476 3.67 16.88 -9.70
N LYS A 477 4.23 15.80 -10.24
CA LYS A 477 5.17 14.95 -9.52
C LYS A 477 6.61 15.36 -9.83
N LEU A 478 7.36 15.65 -8.76
CA LEU A 478 8.77 16.01 -8.74
C LEU A 478 9.56 14.86 -8.08
N PRO A 479 10.23 14.00 -8.86
CA PRO A 479 11.08 12.94 -8.31
C PRO A 479 12.24 13.50 -7.51
N MET A 480 12.63 12.79 -6.45
CA MET A 480 13.74 13.13 -5.57
C MET A 480 14.73 11.98 -5.42
N VAL A 481 15.92 12.28 -4.91
CA VAL A 481 16.95 11.30 -4.57
C VAL A 481 16.43 10.34 -3.48
N GLY A 482 16.91 9.09 -3.50
CA GLY A 482 16.58 8.07 -2.50
C GLY A 482 15.18 7.48 -2.65
N GLY A 483 14.63 7.46 -3.86
CA GLY A 483 13.33 6.82 -4.12
C GLY A 483 12.11 7.61 -3.66
N ALA A 484 12.28 8.84 -3.16
CA ALA A 484 11.16 9.73 -2.80
C ALA A 484 10.63 10.54 -3.99
N ALA A 485 9.43 11.09 -3.83
CA ALA A 485 8.88 12.10 -4.74
C ALA A 485 7.99 13.09 -3.97
N MET A 486 7.96 14.33 -4.45
CA MET A 486 6.98 15.33 -4.03
C MET A 486 5.86 15.38 -5.08
N LEU A 487 4.62 15.24 -4.65
CA LEU A 487 3.43 15.50 -5.45
C LEU A 487 2.88 16.88 -5.05
N VAL A 488 3.00 17.85 -5.94
CA VAL A 488 2.37 19.17 -5.81
C VAL A 488 0.97 19.11 -6.38
N MET A 489 0.02 19.65 -5.62
CA MET A 489 -1.40 19.74 -5.93
C MET A 489 -1.76 21.22 -5.99
N LEU A 490 -1.98 21.75 -7.19
CA LEU A 490 -2.22 23.15 -7.46
C LEU A 490 -3.68 23.35 -7.91
N PRO A 491 -4.58 23.84 -7.03
CA PRO A 491 -5.97 24.11 -7.39
C PRO A 491 -6.06 25.17 -8.50
N ASP A 492 -7.10 25.14 -9.34
CA ASP A 492 -7.38 26.23 -10.28
C ASP A 492 -7.67 27.56 -9.55
N GLU A 493 -7.52 28.70 -10.22
CA GLU A 493 -7.55 30.06 -9.60
C GLU A 493 -8.82 30.39 -8.77
N ASN A 494 -9.94 29.70 -9.03
CA ASN A 494 -11.21 29.90 -8.34
C ASN A 494 -11.58 28.74 -7.41
N VAL A 495 -10.64 27.85 -7.12
CA VAL A 495 -10.84 26.69 -6.26
C VAL A 495 -10.10 26.95 -4.95
N SER A 496 -10.82 26.84 -3.83
CA SER A 496 -10.19 26.96 -2.52
C SER A 496 -9.31 25.73 -2.25
N VAL A 497 -8.11 25.96 -1.72
CA VAL A 497 -7.22 24.87 -1.28
C VAL A 497 -7.89 23.99 -0.22
N THR A 498 -8.73 24.57 0.65
CA THR A 498 -9.47 23.85 1.69
C THR A 498 -10.47 22.84 1.12
N SER A 499 -11.14 23.18 0.01
CA SER A 499 -12.06 22.24 -0.67
C SER A 499 -11.36 21.00 -1.24
N VAL A 500 -10.08 21.14 -1.58
CA VAL A 500 -9.23 20.01 -2.02
C VAL A 500 -8.79 19.18 -0.82
N GLU A 501 -8.50 19.81 0.32
CA GLU A 501 -8.12 19.11 1.56
C GLU A 501 -9.25 18.24 2.10
N GLU A 502 -10.50 18.72 2.11
CA GLU A 502 -11.67 17.95 2.59
C GLU A 502 -11.83 16.61 1.84
N GLU A 503 -11.51 16.66 0.55
CA GLU A 503 -11.64 15.60 -0.44
C GLU A 503 -10.39 14.71 -0.54
N LEU A 504 -9.35 14.99 0.25
CA LEU A 504 -8.09 14.25 0.28
C LEU A 504 -8.22 12.94 1.05
N THR A 505 -8.05 11.83 0.35
CA THR A 505 -8.03 10.47 0.92
C THR A 505 -6.87 9.67 0.37
N ALA A 506 -6.47 8.61 1.08
CA ALA A 506 -5.47 7.66 0.60
C ALA A 506 -5.82 7.08 -0.77
N GLN A 507 -7.09 6.73 -1.00
CA GLN A 507 -7.57 6.21 -2.28
C GLN A 507 -7.41 7.23 -3.41
N ARG A 508 -7.76 8.49 -3.17
CA ARG A 508 -7.64 9.55 -4.18
C ARG A 508 -6.17 9.84 -4.50
N PHE A 509 -5.33 9.92 -3.48
CA PHE A 509 -3.88 10.03 -3.65
C PHE A 509 -3.32 8.91 -4.54
N GLN A 510 -3.66 7.64 -4.28
CA GLN A 510 -3.24 6.52 -5.12
C GLN A 510 -3.86 6.56 -6.54
N GLY A 511 -5.07 7.12 -6.67
CA GLY A 511 -5.71 7.40 -7.96
C GLY A 511 -4.90 8.40 -8.79
N TRP A 512 -4.51 9.53 -8.19
CA TRP A 512 -3.68 10.56 -8.83
C TRP A 512 -2.35 10.01 -9.33
N LEU A 513 -1.66 9.22 -8.51
CA LEU A 513 -0.37 8.63 -8.90
C LEU A 513 -0.46 7.77 -10.17
N ARG A 514 -1.58 7.07 -10.37
CA ARG A 514 -1.83 6.21 -11.54
C ARG A 514 -2.15 6.99 -12.82
N GLN A 515 -2.59 8.24 -12.70
CA GLN A 515 -2.98 9.08 -13.83
C GLN A 515 -1.83 9.92 -14.39
N LEU A 516 -0.69 9.99 -13.68
CA LEU A 516 0.46 10.80 -14.06
C LEU A 516 1.04 10.37 -15.42
N LYS A 517 1.24 11.36 -16.30
CA LYS A 517 1.82 11.19 -17.64
C LYS A 517 3.02 12.11 -17.83
N LYS A 518 4.01 11.64 -18.59
CA LYS A 518 5.25 12.39 -18.82
C LYS A 518 5.04 13.42 -19.94
N THR A 519 5.28 14.68 -19.64
CA THR A 519 5.07 15.83 -20.55
C THR A 519 6.28 16.75 -20.51
N LYS A 520 6.65 17.39 -21.63
CA LYS A 520 7.69 18.44 -21.67
C LYS A 520 7.05 19.80 -21.34
N LEU A 521 7.55 20.50 -20.34
CA LEU A 521 7.04 21.79 -19.85
C LEU A 521 8.13 22.55 -19.09
N GLU A 522 7.88 23.83 -18.90
CA GLU A 522 8.57 24.68 -17.93
C GLU A 522 7.82 24.65 -16.60
N VAL A 523 8.54 24.45 -15.50
CA VAL A 523 8.02 24.43 -14.13
C VAL A 523 8.65 25.57 -13.34
N GLN A 524 7.80 26.34 -12.68
CA GLN A 524 8.18 27.32 -11.67
C GLN A 524 7.57 26.95 -10.32
N ILE A 525 8.41 26.88 -9.29
CA ILE A 525 8.03 26.53 -7.91
C ILE A 525 8.75 27.45 -6.91
N PRO A 526 8.07 27.98 -5.88
CA PRO A 526 8.72 28.84 -4.90
C PRO A 526 9.74 28.07 -4.08
N ARG A 527 10.84 28.73 -3.71
CA ARG A 527 11.70 28.31 -2.62
C ARG A 527 10.97 28.63 -1.31
N PHE A 528 10.96 27.69 -0.36
CA PHE A 528 10.36 27.90 0.95
C PHE A 528 10.98 26.98 2.00
N LEU A 529 11.04 27.45 3.24
CA LEU A 529 11.10 26.60 4.43
C LEU A 529 9.65 26.41 4.90
N LEU A 530 9.33 25.41 5.68
CA LEU A 530 8.07 25.33 6.41
C LEU A 530 8.39 24.66 7.72
N GLU A 531 7.96 25.24 8.84
CA GLU A 531 8.15 24.65 10.17
C GLU A 531 6.89 24.89 11.02
N ARG A 532 6.36 23.83 11.65
CA ARG A 532 5.19 23.95 12.51
C ARG A 532 5.18 22.92 13.64
N SER A 533 4.85 23.40 14.85
CA SER A 533 4.55 22.57 16.02
C SER A 533 3.04 22.35 16.16
N CYS A 534 2.64 21.15 16.57
CA CYS A 534 1.26 20.75 16.81
C CYS A 534 1.16 20.01 18.16
N SER A 535 0.17 20.38 18.98
CA SER A 535 -0.36 19.49 20.04
C SER A 535 -1.43 18.61 19.39
N LEU A 536 -1.36 17.31 19.64
CA LEU A 536 -2.21 16.32 18.97
C LEU A 536 -3.23 15.66 19.90
N ARG A 537 -3.26 15.94 21.20
CA ARG A 537 -4.24 15.34 22.12
C ARG A 537 -5.67 15.51 21.65
N GLU A 538 -6.11 16.74 21.38
CA GLU A 538 -7.48 17.01 20.95
C GLU A 538 -7.77 16.39 19.58
N VAL A 539 -6.81 16.49 18.66
CA VAL A 539 -6.89 15.91 17.31
C VAL A 539 -7.07 14.39 17.38
N LEU A 540 -6.26 13.71 18.19
CA LEU A 540 -6.31 12.26 18.37
C LEU A 540 -7.58 11.82 19.11
N THR A 541 -8.06 12.61 20.06
CA THR A 541 -9.34 12.38 20.75
C THR A 541 -10.52 12.41 19.76
N GLN A 542 -10.49 13.34 18.79
CA GLN A 542 -11.48 13.39 17.69
C GLN A 542 -11.31 12.26 16.66
N MET A 543 -10.15 11.59 16.66
CA MET A 543 -9.88 10.38 15.88
C MET A 543 -10.09 9.10 16.70
N ASP A 544 -10.90 9.19 17.76
CA ASP A 544 -11.29 8.08 18.65
C ASP A 544 -10.15 7.45 19.45
N VAL A 545 -9.03 8.15 19.66
CA VAL A 545 -8.00 7.79 20.64
C VAL A 545 -8.28 8.54 21.94
N LYS A 546 -8.94 7.88 22.90
CA LYS A 546 -9.46 8.51 24.13
C LYS A 546 -8.90 7.86 25.39
N ASP A 547 -8.87 6.54 25.43
CA ASP A 547 -8.59 5.74 26.62
C ASP A 547 -7.19 6.04 27.16
N VAL A 548 -6.21 6.21 26.27
CA VAL A 548 -4.82 6.48 26.63
C VAL A 548 -4.63 7.81 27.37
N PHE A 549 -5.58 8.74 27.25
CA PHE A 549 -5.58 10.06 27.90
C PHE A 549 -6.36 10.10 29.22
N GLN A 550 -6.88 8.97 29.69
CA GLN A 550 -7.74 8.88 30.88
C GLN A 550 -7.12 7.96 31.93
N GLU A 551 -6.86 8.49 33.12
CA GLU A 551 -6.09 7.81 34.17
C GLU A 551 -6.70 6.49 34.61
N ASP A 552 -8.03 6.45 34.74
CA ASP A 552 -8.76 5.27 35.22
C ASP A 552 -8.98 4.20 34.14
N ILE A 553 -8.68 4.51 32.87
CA ILE A 553 -8.95 3.63 31.71
C ILE A 553 -7.66 3.23 30.98
N ALA A 554 -6.65 4.11 30.96
CA ALA A 554 -5.41 3.90 30.22
C ALA A 554 -4.69 2.63 30.69
N ASP A 555 -4.61 1.64 29.81
CA ASP A 555 -3.80 0.45 30.05
C ASP A 555 -2.42 0.65 29.41
N LEU A 556 -1.47 1.16 30.21
CA LEU A 556 -0.04 1.28 29.88
C LEU A 556 0.83 0.28 30.67
N SER A 557 0.23 -0.83 31.11
CA SER A 557 0.85 -1.84 31.97
C SER A 557 2.07 -2.54 31.36
N VAL A 558 2.19 -2.53 30.03
CA VAL A 558 3.34 -3.10 29.30
C VAL A 558 4.53 -2.13 29.32
N MET A 559 4.28 -0.82 29.40
CA MET A 559 5.30 0.21 29.53
C MET A 559 5.82 0.33 30.97
N SER A 560 4.91 0.35 31.95
CA SER A 560 5.22 0.44 33.37
C SER A 560 4.21 -0.34 34.19
N THR A 561 4.68 -1.06 35.22
CA THR A 561 3.81 -1.80 36.15
C THR A 561 3.19 -0.90 37.22
N GLU A 562 3.68 0.34 37.35
CA GLU A 562 3.16 1.30 38.32
C GLU A 562 1.80 1.85 37.84
N PRO A 563 0.78 1.91 38.71
CA PRO A 563 -0.57 2.34 38.32
C PRO A 563 -0.64 3.84 38.06
N GLY A 564 -1.67 4.27 37.31
CA GLY A 564 -1.98 5.68 37.08
C GLY A 564 -1.16 6.38 35.99
N LEU A 565 -0.37 5.63 35.21
CA LEU A 565 0.31 6.12 34.02
C LEU A 565 -0.71 6.38 32.90
N GLN A 566 -0.80 7.63 32.45
CA GLN A 566 -1.63 8.04 31.30
C GLN A 566 -0.82 8.96 30.38
N LEU A 567 -1.16 8.98 29.10
CA LEU A 567 -0.62 9.97 28.15
C LEU A 567 -1.21 11.35 28.46
N THR A 568 -0.34 12.32 28.73
CA THR A 568 -0.74 13.71 29.02
C THR A 568 -0.92 14.51 27.74
N GLU A 569 0.03 14.40 26.81
CA GLU A 569 0.03 15.14 25.55
C GLU A 569 0.92 14.44 24.51
N VAL A 570 0.62 14.68 23.23
CA VAL A 570 1.43 14.30 22.08
C VAL A 570 1.86 15.57 21.34
N TYR A 571 3.15 15.85 21.35
CA TYR A 571 3.73 16.97 20.61
C TYR A 571 4.37 16.49 19.32
N HIS A 572 4.08 17.17 18.22
CA HIS A 572 4.70 16.91 16.93
C HIS A 572 5.23 18.20 16.31
N LYS A 573 6.50 18.23 15.89
CA LYS A 573 7.06 19.32 15.10
C LYS A 573 7.65 18.81 13.80
N ALA A 574 7.18 19.35 12.68
CA ALA A 574 7.68 19.00 11.34
C ALA A 574 8.28 20.22 10.66
N ALA A 575 9.31 19.97 9.85
CA ALA A 575 9.87 20.96 8.96
C ALA A 575 10.19 20.39 7.57
N VAL A 576 9.96 21.19 6.53
CA VAL A 576 10.29 20.85 5.13
C VAL A 576 11.05 22.02 4.52
N THR A 577 12.21 21.74 3.92
CA THR A 577 13.00 22.74 3.21
C THR A 577 12.97 22.42 1.72
N VAL A 578 12.52 23.39 0.91
CA VAL A 578 12.47 23.32 -0.55
C VAL A 578 13.37 24.38 -1.15
N ASP A 579 14.43 23.93 -1.81
CA ASP A 579 15.43 24.77 -2.46
C ASP A 579 16.02 24.06 -3.70
N GLU A 580 17.01 24.68 -4.33
CA GLU A 580 17.70 24.21 -5.52
C GLU A 580 18.68 23.07 -5.25
N THR A 581 18.79 22.59 -3.99
CA THR A 581 19.70 21.52 -3.63
C THR A 581 19.35 20.25 -4.41
N GLY A 582 20.34 19.73 -5.13
CA GLY A 582 20.22 18.57 -6.00
C GLY A 582 21.59 18.19 -6.55
N PRO A 583 21.67 17.21 -7.47
CA PRO A 583 22.93 16.81 -8.08
C PRO A 583 23.67 18.01 -8.68
N THR A 584 24.89 18.26 -8.23
CA THR A 584 25.76 19.30 -8.82
C THR A 584 26.19 18.82 -10.22
N GLY A 585 25.64 19.42 -11.28
CA GLY A 585 26.12 19.17 -12.66
C GLY A 585 25.08 18.93 -13.75
N GLY A 586 23.78 19.05 -13.47
CA GLY A 586 22.74 18.86 -14.49
C GLY A 586 22.19 20.17 -15.06
N SER A 587 23.00 20.96 -15.78
CA SER A 587 22.42 22.03 -16.62
C SER A 587 21.69 21.37 -17.80
N SER A 588 20.37 21.27 -17.73
CA SER A 588 19.57 21.04 -18.94
C SER A 588 19.72 22.30 -19.79
N GLY A 589 20.55 22.22 -20.84
CA GLY A 589 20.66 23.28 -21.84
C GLY A 589 19.28 23.63 -22.37
N MET A 590 18.96 24.92 -22.46
CA MET A 590 17.75 25.38 -23.13
C MET A 590 17.82 24.95 -24.60
N ASP A 591 16.98 23.99 -25.00
CA ASP A 591 16.75 23.68 -26.40
C ASP A 591 16.01 24.89 -27.04
N PHE A 592 16.76 25.82 -27.65
CA PHE A 592 16.22 26.99 -28.34
C PHE A 592 15.54 26.69 -29.69
N PHE A 593 15.41 25.41 -30.07
CA PHE A 593 14.86 25.00 -31.36
C PHE A 593 13.48 24.33 -31.17
N GLY A 594 12.42 25.15 -31.17
CA GLY A 594 11.02 24.71 -31.12
C GLY A 594 10.07 25.80 -30.60
N SER A 595 8.76 25.59 -30.73
CA SER A 595 7.78 26.40 -30.00
C SER A 595 8.03 26.26 -28.49
N PRO A 596 8.01 27.36 -27.71
CA PRO A 596 8.26 27.29 -26.28
C PRO A 596 7.27 26.32 -25.63
N PRO A 597 7.75 25.38 -24.79
CA PRO A 597 6.89 24.43 -24.13
C PRO A 597 5.91 25.17 -23.19
N PRO A 598 4.74 24.57 -22.87
CA PRO A 598 3.81 25.18 -21.92
C PRO A 598 4.49 25.36 -20.56
N ARG A 599 4.08 26.43 -19.84
CA ARG A 599 4.63 26.77 -18.52
C ARG A 599 3.60 26.51 -17.43
N LEU A 600 4.03 25.87 -16.35
CA LEU A 600 3.28 25.67 -15.12
C LEU A 600 3.95 26.45 -13.99
N THR A 601 3.26 27.46 -13.49
CA THR A 601 3.74 28.33 -12.40
C THR A 601 2.94 28.08 -11.13
N ILE A 602 3.62 27.70 -10.05
CA ILE A 602 3.05 27.48 -8.72
C ILE A 602 3.13 28.80 -7.95
N ASN A 603 2.27 29.77 -8.30
CA ASN A 603 2.28 31.12 -7.73
C ASN A 603 1.05 31.44 -6.88
N ARG A 604 0.37 30.44 -6.32
CA ARG A 604 -0.83 30.59 -5.48
C ARG A 604 -0.90 29.42 -4.50
N PRO A 605 -1.73 29.48 -3.44
CA PRO A 605 -1.81 28.45 -2.43
C PRO A 605 -1.92 27.04 -3.02
N PHE A 606 -1.13 26.12 -2.49
CA PHE A 606 -1.02 24.76 -3.00
C PHE A 606 -0.80 23.75 -1.87
N LEU A 607 -1.09 22.49 -2.15
CA LEU A 607 -0.80 21.37 -1.26
C LEU A 607 0.39 20.57 -1.79
N PHE A 608 1.09 19.88 -0.91
CA PHE A 608 2.11 18.91 -1.30
C PHE A 608 2.06 17.65 -0.44
N ILE A 609 2.44 16.53 -1.05
CA ILE A 609 2.70 15.25 -0.38
C ILE A 609 4.10 14.79 -0.76
N ILE A 610 4.95 14.57 0.24
CA ILE A 610 6.24 13.90 0.08
C ILE A 610 6.06 12.44 0.47
N TYR A 611 6.37 11.52 -0.44
CA TYR A 611 6.18 10.10 -0.22
C TYR A 611 7.34 9.27 -0.76
N HIS A 612 7.59 8.12 -0.13
CA HIS A 612 8.56 7.14 -0.61
C HIS A 612 7.92 6.24 -1.67
N GLN A 613 8.45 6.23 -2.89
CA GLN A 613 7.77 5.64 -4.04
C GLN A 613 7.67 4.12 -3.96
N LYS A 614 8.70 3.44 -3.44
CA LYS A 614 8.75 1.98 -3.36
C LYS A 614 7.78 1.42 -2.33
N THR A 615 7.66 2.07 -1.18
CA THR A 615 6.79 1.61 -0.08
C THR A 615 5.40 2.24 -0.14
N GLY A 616 5.24 3.36 -0.85
CA GLY A 616 4.01 4.15 -0.86
C GLY A 616 3.77 4.95 0.43
N SER A 617 4.75 5.01 1.34
CA SER A 617 4.62 5.69 2.63
C SER A 617 4.62 7.21 2.48
N ILE A 618 3.63 7.86 3.07
CA ILE A 618 3.53 9.33 3.11
C ILE A 618 4.42 9.84 4.24
N LEU A 619 5.50 10.53 3.87
CA LEU A 619 6.51 11.03 4.80
C LEU A 619 6.13 12.41 5.36
N HIS A 620 5.70 13.32 4.48
CA HIS A 620 5.24 14.66 4.87
C HIS A 620 4.02 15.07 4.04
N MET A 621 3.17 15.89 4.66
CA MET A 621 2.03 16.55 4.02
C MET A 621 2.04 18.01 4.42
N GLY A 622 1.61 18.89 3.53
CA GLY A 622 1.52 20.29 3.86
C GLY A 622 0.73 21.14 2.88
N ARG A 623 0.40 22.34 3.35
CA ARG A 623 -0.23 23.43 2.61
C ARG A 623 0.65 24.66 2.70
N VAL A 624 0.96 25.25 1.56
CA VAL A 624 1.64 26.54 1.47
C VAL A 624 0.59 27.58 1.07
N VAL A 625 0.28 28.49 1.98
CA VAL A 625 -0.59 29.66 1.77
C VAL A 625 0.25 30.90 1.50
N ASP A 626 1.30 31.12 2.31
CA ASP A 626 2.25 32.21 2.14
C ASP A 626 3.70 31.68 2.25
N PRO A 627 4.44 31.56 1.13
CA PRO A 627 5.81 31.06 1.15
C PRO A 627 6.83 32.03 1.78
N SER A 628 6.44 33.27 2.08
CA SER A 628 7.32 34.26 2.74
C SER A 628 7.29 34.15 4.28
N GLN A 629 6.26 33.52 4.84
CA GLN A 629 6.11 33.23 6.28
C GLN A 629 6.52 31.80 6.62
N ALA A 630 7.30 31.18 5.74
CA ALA A 630 7.49 29.75 5.66
C ALA A 630 8.91 29.38 6.12
#